data_AF-A0A969L9F9-F1
#
_entry.id   AF-A0A969L9F9-F1
#
_cell.length_a   1.000
_cell.length_b   1.000
_cell.length_c   1.000
_cell.angle_alpha   90.00
_cell.angle_beta   90.00
_cell.angle_gamma   90.00
#
_symmetry.space_group_name_H-M   'P 1'
#
loop_
_entity.id
_entity.type
_entity.pdbx_description
1 polymer ?
#
loop_
_entity_poly.entity_id
_entity_poly.type
_entity_poly.pdbx_seq_one_letter_code
_entity_poly.pdbx_strand_id
1 'polypeptide(L)'
;MLSIVVLFNSACQDDFLETIDQGAISPDNFPETTGHMDLLLNAIYANTHSQGLYGMDLLMYIIYSLENTHNMGWKSDQFRNTLIIKEANAGNGYLAETWRDVWRGIQQSNTYLANVEKISASLSNNERAAFNQG
;
A
#
# COMPACT_ATOMS: atom_id res chain seq x y z
N MET A 1 37.21 32.11 36.79
CA MET A 1 36.40 32.10 35.55
C MET A 1 36.88 31.01 34.58
N LEU A 2 36.93 29.75 35.01
CA LEU A 2 37.27 28.61 34.13
C LEU A 2 36.25 27.46 34.25
N SER A 3 35.41 27.46 35.29
CA SER A 3 34.46 26.38 35.58
C SER A 3 33.11 26.49 34.87
N ILE A 4 32.76 27.64 34.30
CA ILE A 4 31.46 27.82 33.62
C ILE A 4 31.51 27.34 32.15
N VAL A 5 32.70 27.33 31.52
CA VAL A 5 32.86 26.98 30.10
C VAL A 5 32.73 25.47 29.83
N VAL A 6 32.98 24.62 30.82
CA VAL A 6 32.89 23.16 30.68
C VAL A 6 31.43 22.67 30.67
N LEU A 7 30.50 23.41 31.26
CA LEU A 7 29.08 23.05 31.31
C LEU A 7 28.31 23.30 30.00
N PHE A 8 28.85 24.12 29.10
CA PHE A 8 28.21 24.43 27.80
C PHE A 8 28.56 23.41 26.70
N ASN A 9 29.62 22.62 26.86
CA ASN A 9 30.05 21.63 25.86
C ASN A 9 29.36 20.26 26.01
N SER A 10 28.63 20.02 27.11
CA SER A 10 27.86 18.79 27.32
C SER A 10 26.37 18.93 26.96
N ALA A 11 25.93 20.10 26.48
CA ALA A 11 24.52 20.38 26.18
C ALA A 11 24.14 20.21 24.69
N CYS A 12 25.11 19.98 23.80
CA CYS A 12 24.88 19.58 22.42
C CYS A 12 25.40 18.16 22.22
N GLN A 13 24.64 17.18 22.71
CA GLN A 13 24.78 15.82 22.19
C GLN A 13 23.97 15.75 20.90
N ASP A 14 24.54 15.15 19.84
CA ASP A 14 23.88 15.02 18.53
C ASP A 14 22.52 14.28 18.64
N ASP A 15 22.31 13.50 19.71
CA ASP A 15 21.07 12.78 20.04
C ASP A 15 19.99 13.61 20.77
N PHE A 16 20.23 14.88 21.13
CA PHE A 16 19.25 15.65 21.92
C PHE A 16 17.94 15.96 21.15
N LEU A 17 17.99 15.95 19.82
CA LEU A 17 16.86 16.28 18.94
C LEU A 17 16.28 15.06 18.21
N GLU A 18 16.87 13.87 18.33
CA GLU A 18 16.31 12.65 17.75
C GLU A 18 15.21 12.07 18.64
N THR A 19 14.04 12.70 18.61
CA THR A 19 12.83 12.08 19.16
C THR A 19 12.28 11.08 18.14
N ILE A 20 12.70 9.82 18.27
CA ILE A 20 12.10 8.73 17.49
C ILE A 20 10.65 8.59 17.96
N ASP A 21 9.70 8.86 17.07
CA ASP A 21 8.29 8.59 17.34
C ASP A 21 8.09 7.07 17.39
N GLN A 22 8.10 6.51 18.60
CA GLN A 22 7.93 5.08 18.84
C GLN A 22 6.54 4.56 18.43
N GLY A 23 5.58 5.45 18.13
CA GLY A 23 4.25 5.09 17.64
C GLY A 23 4.10 5.18 16.12
N ALA A 24 5.02 5.82 15.40
CA ALA A 24 4.94 5.96 13.95
C ALA A 24 5.50 4.72 13.25
N ILE A 25 4.74 4.20 12.28
CA ILE A 25 5.22 3.15 11.38
C ILE A 25 6.18 3.78 10.38
N SER A 26 7.42 3.33 10.34
CA SER A 26 8.47 3.74 9.41
C SER A 26 9.12 2.52 8.75
N PRO A 27 9.82 2.69 7.62
CA PRO A 27 10.59 1.60 7.01
C PRO A 27 11.66 0.99 7.93
N ASP A 28 12.12 1.76 8.92
CA ASP A 28 13.16 1.33 9.86
C ASP A 28 12.61 0.40 10.95
N ASN A 29 11.33 0.56 11.32
CA ASN A 29 10.68 -0.22 12.39
C ASN A 29 9.56 -1.16 11.89
N PHE A 30 9.30 -1.21 10.58
CA PHE A 30 8.25 -2.05 10.00
C PHE A 30 8.58 -2.50 8.56
N PRO A 31 8.45 -3.80 8.23
CA PRO A 31 8.11 -4.93 9.10
C PRO A 31 9.34 -5.49 9.86
N GLU A 32 9.10 -6.02 11.07
CA GLU A 32 10.12 -6.65 11.94
C GLU A 32 9.72 -8.04 12.46
N THR A 33 8.42 -8.33 12.50
CA THR A 33 7.87 -9.58 13.04
C THR A 33 7.02 -10.29 12.01
N THR A 34 6.75 -11.59 12.22
CA THR A 34 5.79 -12.35 11.39
C THR A 34 4.39 -11.74 11.44
N GLY A 35 3.97 -11.22 12.59
CA GLY A 35 2.69 -10.50 12.70
C GLY A 35 2.63 -9.23 11.82
N HIS A 36 3.76 -8.52 11.63
CA HIS A 36 3.82 -7.40 10.69
C HIS A 36 3.69 -7.87 9.24
N MET A 37 4.24 -9.04 8.91
CA MET A 37 4.06 -9.65 7.59
C MET A 37 2.61 -10.06 7.34
N ASP A 38 1.91 -10.61 8.34
CA ASP A 38 0.47 -10.92 8.24
C ASP A 38 -0.36 -9.66 8.02
N LEU A 39 -0.02 -8.55 8.69
CA LEU A 39 -0.67 -7.25 8.46
C LEU A 39 -0.46 -6.75 7.03
N LEU A 40 0.76 -6.86 6.50
CA LEU A 40 1.06 -6.52 5.11
C LEU A 40 0.27 -7.38 4.13
N LEU A 41 0.20 -8.70 4.36
CA LEU A 41 -0.57 -9.62 3.53
C LEU A 41 -2.06 -9.27 3.56
N ASN A 42 -2.61 -9.00 4.74
CA ASN A 42 -3.99 -8.54 4.89
C ASN A 42 -4.25 -7.23 4.15
N ALA A 43 -3.30 -6.29 4.15
CA ALA A 43 -3.43 -5.03 3.40
C ALA A 43 -3.49 -5.26 1.88
N ILE A 44 -2.65 -6.18 1.35
CA ILE A 44 -2.68 -6.57 -0.07
C ILE A 44 -4.07 -7.09 -0.45
N TYR A 45 -4.63 -8.00 0.34
CA TYR A 45 -5.96 -8.54 0.08
C TYR A 45 -7.06 -7.50 0.28
N ALA A 46 -6.95 -6.64 1.29
CA ALA A 46 -7.90 -5.54 1.50
C ALA A 46 -7.92 -4.57 0.31
N ASN A 47 -6.78 -4.34 -0.37
CA ASN A 47 -6.73 -3.52 -1.57
C ASN A 47 -7.61 -4.04 -2.70
N THR A 48 -7.88 -5.35 -2.78
CA THR A 48 -8.79 -5.90 -3.81
C THR A 48 -10.21 -5.37 -3.68
N HIS A 49 -10.62 -4.98 -2.47
CA HIS A 49 -11.90 -4.36 -2.15
C HIS A 49 -11.92 -2.83 -2.35
N SER A 50 -10.81 -2.24 -2.82
CA SER A 50 -10.76 -0.81 -3.13
C SER A 50 -11.75 -0.44 -4.25
N GLN A 51 -12.15 0.83 -4.25
CA GLN A 51 -13.10 1.40 -5.20
C GLN A 51 -12.67 1.13 -6.65
N GLY A 52 -11.39 1.32 -6.98
CA GLY A 52 -10.87 1.15 -8.33
C GLY A 52 -10.84 -0.30 -8.81
N LEU A 53 -10.92 -1.29 -7.90
CA LEU A 53 -10.89 -2.72 -8.21
C LEU A 53 -12.28 -3.34 -8.07
N TYR A 54 -12.41 -4.39 -7.25
CA TYR A 54 -13.64 -5.16 -7.11
C TYR A 54 -14.64 -4.51 -6.16
N GLY A 55 -14.27 -3.40 -5.50
CA GLY A 55 -15.21 -2.58 -4.74
C GLY A 55 -16.27 -1.95 -5.63
N MET A 56 -15.88 -1.47 -6.82
CA MET A 56 -16.84 -0.86 -7.75
C MET A 56 -16.35 -0.76 -9.21
N ASP A 57 -15.31 0.03 -9.50
CA ASP A 57 -15.01 0.51 -10.84
C ASP A 57 -14.70 -0.60 -11.84
N LEU A 58 -13.75 -1.48 -11.51
CA LEU A 58 -13.34 -2.56 -12.40
C LEU A 58 -14.47 -3.56 -12.62
N LEU A 59 -15.10 -4.01 -11.54
CA LEU A 59 -16.13 -5.05 -11.60
C LEU A 59 -17.44 -4.54 -12.22
N MET A 60 -17.98 -3.45 -11.68
CA MET A 60 -19.32 -2.99 -12.00
C MET A 60 -19.37 -2.10 -13.24
N TYR A 61 -18.34 -1.29 -13.49
CA TYR A 61 -18.40 -0.29 -14.57
C TYR A 61 -17.56 -0.69 -15.76
N ILE A 62 -16.33 -1.15 -15.57
CA ILE A 62 -15.44 -1.49 -16.68
C ILE A 62 -15.84 -2.84 -17.29
N ILE A 63 -15.77 -3.94 -16.53
CA ILE A 63 -16.06 -5.29 -17.04
C ILE A 63 -17.47 -5.37 -17.62
N TYR A 64 -18.47 -4.84 -16.91
CA TYR A 64 -19.85 -4.77 -17.39
C TYR A 64 -20.00 -4.04 -18.73
N SER A 65 -19.17 -3.02 -18.99
CA SER A 65 -19.20 -2.27 -20.25
C SER A 65 -18.44 -2.97 -21.39
N LEU A 66 -17.66 -4.02 -21.12
CA LEU A 66 -16.89 -4.74 -22.13
C LEU A 66 -17.77 -5.63 -23.03
N GLU A 67 -18.85 -6.19 -22.48
CA GLU A 67 -19.65 -7.22 -23.15
C GLU A 67 -20.53 -6.70 -24.30
N ASN A 68 -20.64 -5.38 -24.50
CA ASN A 68 -21.49 -4.74 -25.53
C ASN A 68 -22.96 -5.19 -25.51
N THR A 69 -23.43 -5.70 -24.38
CA THR A 69 -24.80 -6.21 -24.19
C THR A 69 -25.81 -5.10 -23.86
N HIS A 70 -25.36 -3.85 -23.70
CA HIS A 70 -26.17 -2.73 -23.23
C HIS A 70 -26.17 -1.59 -24.25
N ASN A 71 -27.35 -1.17 -24.70
CA ASN A 71 -27.56 0.01 -25.54
C ASN A 71 -28.33 1.09 -24.75
N MET A 72 -27.73 1.54 -23.65
CA MET A 72 -28.32 2.55 -22.77
C MET A 72 -27.28 3.58 -22.35
N GLY A 73 -27.68 4.85 -22.30
CA GLY A 73 -26.88 5.96 -21.81
C GLY A 73 -27.33 6.41 -20.42
N TRP A 74 -26.37 6.67 -19.55
CA TRP A 74 -26.56 7.17 -18.19
C TRP A 74 -26.46 8.70 -18.19
N LYS A 75 -27.55 9.40 -17.86
CA LYS A 75 -27.62 10.87 -17.99
C LYS A 75 -26.60 11.64 -17.15
N SER A 76 -26.17 11.09 -16.02
CA SER A 76 -25.27 11.76 -15.07
C SER A 76 -23.91 11.08 -14.94
N ASP A 77 -23.59 10.15 -15.83
CA ASP A 77 -22.36 9.36 -15.75
C ASP A 77 -21.71 9.24 -17.13
N GLN A 78 -21.00 10.31 -17.50
CA GLN A 78 -20.33 10.40 -18.79
C GLN A 78 -19.16 9.43 -18.89
N PHE A 79 -18.46 9.14 -17.78
CA PHE A 79 -17.35 8.19 -17.80
C PHE A 79 -17.83 6.78 -18.18
N ARG A 80 -18.95 6.33 -17.61
CA ARG A 80 -19.55 5.04 -17.99
C ARG A 80 -20.05 5.04 -19.43
N ASN A 81 -20.66 6.14 -19.89
CA ASN A 81 -21.10 6.24 -21.28
C ASN A 81 -19.93 6.05 -22.26
N THR A 82 -18.80 6.72 -22.00
CA THR A 82 -17.60 6.59 -22.86
C THR A 82 -17.03 5.16 -22.86
N LEU A 83 -17.16 4.40 -21.76
CA LEU A 83 -16.75 2.99 -21.70
C LEU A 83 -17.66 2.09 -22.55
N ILE A 84 -18.98 2.33 -22.51
CA ILE A 84 -19.98 1.55 -23.26
C ILE A 84 -19.80 1.74 -24.77
N ILE A 85 -19.61 2.99 -25.22
CA ILE A 85 -19.45 3.32 -26.66
C ILE A 85 -18.01 3.19 -27.18
N LYS A 86 -17.06 2.73 -26.34
CA LYS A 86 -15.63 2.55 -26.68
C LYS A 86 -14.89 3.84 -27.05
N GLU A 87 -15.28 4.96 -26.44
CA GLU A 87 -14.64 6.27 -26.61
C GLU A 87 -13.94 6.76 -25.32
N ALA A 88 -13.70 5.85 -24.36
CA ALA A 88 -12.95 6.18 -23.17
C ALA A 88 -11.52 6.62 -23.52
N ASN A 89 -11.05 7.68 -22.87
CA ASN A 89 -9.72 8.24 -23.05
C ASN A 89 -8.98 8.32 -21.70
N ALA A 90 -7.75 8.85 -21.72
CA ALA A 90 -6.91 8.97 -20.51
C ALA A 90 -7.53 9.83 -19.39
N GLY A 91 -8.53 10.67 -19.70
CA GLY A 91 -9.29 11.45 -18.74
C GLY A 91 -10.48 10.71 -18.11
N ASN A 92 -10.71 9.43 -18.44
CA ASN A 92 -11.78 8.65 -17.82
C ASN A 92 -11.42 8.31 -16.36
N GLY A 93 -12.21 8.81 -15.42
CA GLY A 93 -11.97 8.65 -13.98
C GLY A 93 -11.86 7.18 -13.56
N TYR A 94 -12.80 6.32 -13.99
CA TYR A 94 -12.81 4.91 -13.60
C TYR A 94 -11.53 4.17 -14.04
N LEU A 95 -11.05 4.43 -15.26
CA LEU A 95 -9.80 3.83 -15.73
C LEU A 95 -8.59 4.32 -14.91
N ALA A 96 -8.56 5.60 -14.57
CA ALA A 96 -7.49 6.18 -13.76
C ALA A 96 -7.48 5.62 -12.32
N GLU A 97 -8.65 5.46 -11.71
CA GLU A 97 -8.82 4.88 -10.38
C GLU A 97 -8.43 3.40 -10.35
N THR A 98 -8.91 2.61 -11.32
CA THR A 98 -8.49 1.22 -11.46
C THR A 98 -6.98 1.10 -11.64
N TRP A 99 -6.38 1.90 -12.52
CA TRP A 99 -4.93 1.89 -12.72
C TRP A 99 -4.16 2.18 -11.43
N ARG A 100 -4.54 3.24 -10.71
CA ARG A 100 -3.95 3.62 -9.43
C ARG A 100 -4.04 2.48 -8.41
N ASP A 101 -5.20 1.84 -8.29
CA ASP A 101 -5.44 0.85 -7.25
C ASP A 101 -4.80 -0.52 -7.59
N VAL A 102 -4.67 -0.88 -8.88
CA VAL A 102 -3.81 -2.00 -9.32
C VAL A 102 -2.36 -1.74 -8.92
N TRP A 103 -1.82 -0.56 -9.25
CA TRP A 103 -0.44 -0.22 -8.91
C TRP A 103 -0.20 -0.13 -7.41
N ARG A 104 -1.20 0.28 -6.63
CA ARG A 104 -1.12 0.23 -5.16
C ARG A 104 -1.00 -1.22 -4.67
N GLY A 105 -1.75 -2.16 -5.26
CA GLY A 105 -1.65 -3.58 -4.94
C GLY A 105 -0.25 -4.13 -5.27
N ILE A 106 0.26 -3.83 -6.46
CA ILE A 106 1.61 -4.23 -6.90
C ILE A 106 2.68 -3.71 -5.93
N GLN A 107 2.61 -2.43 -5.53
CA GLN A 107 3.56 -1.85 -4.59
C GLN A 107 3.52 -2.54 -3.22
N GLN A 108 2.33 -2.81 -2.68
CA GLN A 108 2.20 -3.52 -1.41
C GLN A 108 2.79 -4.95 -1.50
N SER A 109 2.51 -5.67 -2.58
CA SER A 109 3.10 -6.99 -2.82
C SER A 109 4.62 -6.94 -2.94
N ASN A 110 5.17 -5.95 -3.63
CA ASN A 110 6.62 -5.78 -3.73
C ASN A 110 7.25 -5.49 -2.36
N THR A 111 6.61 -4.69 -1.51
CA THR A 111 7.07 -4.43 -0.14
C THR A 111 7.07 -5.70 0.71
N TYR A 112 6.04 -6.53 0.60
CA TYR A 112 5.98 -7.83 1.28
C TYR A 112 7.12 -8.74 0.81
N LEU A 113 7.27 -8.92 -0.51
CA LEU A 113 8.30 -9.78 -1.09
C LEU A 113 9.72 -9.30 -0.78
N ALA A 114 9.96 -7.99 -0.71
CA ALA A 114 11.27 -7.45 -0.33
C ALA A 114 11.67 -7.76 1.12
N ASN A 115 10.71 -8.01 2.00
CA ASN A 115 10.95 -8.24 3.42
C ASN A 115 10.83 -9.72 3.84
N VAL A 116 10.28 -10.58 2.98
CA VAL A 116 10.05 -12.00 3.30
C VAL A 116 11.35 -12.73 3.67
N GLU A 117 12.44 -12.48 2.94
CA GLU A 117 13.74 -13.12 3.20
C GLU A 117 14.37 -12.58 4.49
N LYS A 118 14.29 -11.26 4.73
CA LYS A 118 14.78 -10.60 5.95
C LYS A 118 14.12 -11.20 7.18
N ILE A 119 12.79 -11.32 7.18
CA ILE A 119 12.04 -11.88 8.30
C ILE A 119 12.30 -13.39 8.42
N SER A 120 12.29 -14.15 7.32
CA SER A 120 12.57 -15.59 7.36
C SER A 120 13.95 -15.91 7.97
N ALA A 121 14.95 -15.07 7.72
CA ALA A 121 16.30 -15.22 8.27
C ALA A 121 16.39 -14.94 9.78
N SER A 122 15.49 -14.13 10.34
CA SER A 122 15.48 -13.80 11.78
C SER A 122 14.75 -14.82 12.65
N LEU A 123 14.02 -15.76 12.05
CA LEU A 123 13.21 -16.77 12.75
C LEU A 123 14.01 -18.00 13.16
N SER A 124 13.56 -18.66 14.23
CA SER A 124 14.07 -19.99 14.58
C SER A 124 13.70 -21.02 13.51
N ASN A 125 14.41 -22.16 13.46
CA ASN A 125 14.17 -23.20 12.45
C ASN A 125 12.71 -23.71 12.44
N ASN A 126 12.06 -23.78 13.61
CA ASN A 126 10.68 -24.25 13.73
C ASN A 126 9.68 -23.19 13.23
N GLU A 127 9.89 -21.92 13.57
CA GLU A 127 9.03 -20.80 13.16
C GLU A 127 9.16 -20.53 11.66
N ARG A 128 10.38 -20.62 11.12
CA ARG A 128 10.63 -20.49 9.68
C ARG A 128 9.89 -21.56 8.87
N ALA A 129 9.84 -22.79 9.36
CA ALA A 129 9.11 -23.86 8.70
C ALA A 129 7.59 -23.60 8.66
N ALA A 130 7.03 -22.93 9.67
CA ALA A 130 5.63 -22.51 9.69
C ALA A 130 5.38 -21.29 8.79
N PHE A 131 6.27 -20.30 8.81
CA PHE A 131 6.18 -19.09 7.98
C PHE A 131 6.22 -19.40 6.48
N ASN A 132 7.09 -20.33 6.05
CA ASN A 132 7.23 -20.70 4.64
C ASN A 132 6.06 -21.56 4.08
N GLN A 133 5.06 -21.91 4.90
CA GLN A 133 3.88 -22.67 4.46
C GLN A 133 2.67 -21.79 4.14
N GLY A 134 2.70 -20.51 4.50
CA GLY A 134 1.72 -19.50 4.08
C GLY A 134 2.10 -18.88 2.75
#